data_AF-A0A2U3LXY8-F1
#
_entry.id   AF-A0A2U3LXY8-F1
#
_cell.length_a   1.000
_cell.length_b   1.000
_cell.length_c   1.000
_cell.angle_alpha   90.00
_cell.angle_beta   90.00
_cell.angle_gamma   90.00
#
_symmetry.space_group_name_H-M   'P 1'
#
loop_
_entity.id
_entity.type
_entity.pdbx_description
1 polymer ?
#
loop_
_entity_poly.entity_id
_entity_poly.type
_entity_poly.pdbx_seq_one_letter_code
_entity_poly.pdbx_strand_id
1 'polypeptide(L)'
;MAARRSVPFSGDPAKLLDDILTDIARIERFTQGVDRTIFEGDEQVAYAVKYALLRISEAAHRLGGSAAELCPSVEWRDIRGWATGCAIHTTVLISASSGLSSKRTWLR
;
A
#
# COMPACT_ATOMS: atom_id res chain seq x y z
N MET A 1 23.14 15.96 -0.20
CA MET A 1 21.87 15.27 -0.46
C MET A 1 22.08 13.80 -0.15
N ALA A 2 21.51 13.28 0.94
CA ALA A 2 21.69 11.88 1.31
C ALA A 2 20.90 11.01 0.34
N ALA A 3 21.58 10.09 -0.35
CA ALA A 3 20.94 9.07 -1.16
C ALA A 3 20.01 8.24 -0.26
N ARG A 4 18.70 8.46 -0.39
CA ARG A 4 17.69 7.60 0.23
C ARG A 4 18.04 6.17 -0.15
N ARG A 5 18.29 5.34 0.86
CA ARG A 5 18.62 3.92 0.74
C ARG A 5 17.57 3.28 -0.17
N SER A 6 17.94 3.06 -1.44
CA SER A 6 16.97 2.72 -2.47
C SER A 6 16.53 1.29 -2.25
N VAL A 7 15.26 1.09 -1.93
CA VAL A 7 14.60 -0.18 -2.22
C VAL A 7 14.88 -0.52 -3.69
N PRO A 8 15.19 -1.79 -4.02
CA PRO A 8 15.72 -2.19 -5.33
C PRO A 8 14.60 -2.22 -6.36
N PHE A 9 14.04 -1.06 -6.65
CA PHE A 9 13.12 -0.87 -7.75
C PHE A 9 13.91 -0.53 -9.00
N SER A 10 13.50 -1.08 -10.13
CA SER A 10 14.00 -0.66 -11.43
C SER A 10 13.56 0.78 -11.74
N GLY A 11 14.27 1.48 -12.62
CA GLY A 11 13.83 2.79 -13.15
C GLY A 11 12.78 2.70 -14.25
N ASP A 12 12.37 1.48 -14.65
CA ASP A 12 11.43 1.22 -15.74
C ASP A 12 9.98 1.29 -15.20
N PRO A 13 9.13 2.20 -15.71
CA PRO A 13 7.74 2.33 -15.30
C PRO A 13 6.91 1.05 -15.42
N ALA A 14 7.13 0.23 -16.46
CA ALA A 14 6.37 -1.00 -16.64
C ALA A 14 6.67 -2.02 -15.52
N LYS A 15 7.95 -2.13 -15.14
CA LYS A 15 8.39 -3.00 -14.04
C LYS A 15 7.93 -2.49 -12.68
N LEU A 16 7.87 -1.17 -12.47
CA LEU A 16 7.31 -0.59 -11.26
C LEU A 16 5.82 -0.95 -11.09
N LEU A 17 5.06 -0.97 -12.18
CA LEU A 17 3.67 -1.42 -12.15
C LEU A 17 3.56 -2.92 -11.85
N ASP A 18 4.43 -3.75 -12.46
CA ASP A 18 4.49 -5.19 -12.18
C ASP A 18 4.88 -5.49 -10.72
N ASP A 19 5.79 -4.70 -10.14
CA ASP A 19 6.15 -4.76 -8.72
C ASP A 19 4.93 -4.48 -7.83
N ILE A 20 4.12 -3.47 -8.17
CA ILE A 20 2.87 -3.14 -7.46
C ILE A 20 1.90 -4.33 -7.51
N LEU A 21 1.66 -4.89 -8.70
CA LEU A 21 0.77 -6.03 -8.88
C LEU A 21 1.26 -7.27 -8.12
N THR A 22 2.57 -7.51 -8.12
CA THR A 22 3.21 -8.59 -7.37
C THR A 22 3.00 -8.42 -5.86
N ASP A 23 3.16 -7.21 -5.34
CA ASP A 23 2.97 -6.94 -3.91
C ASP A 23 1.48 -6.99 -3.51
N ILE A 24 0.54 -6.60 -4.39
CA ILE A 24 -0.90 -6.82 -4.17
C ILE A 24 -1.20 -8.32 -4.08
N ALA A 25 -0.72 -9.13 -5.02
CA ALA A 25 -0.92 -10.58 -5.00
C ALA A 25 -0.29 -11.26 -3.77
N ARG A 26 0.77 -10.68 -3.18
CA ARG A 26 1.30 -11.14 -1.88
C ARG A 26 0.34 -10.84 -0.75
N ILE A 27 -0.20 -9.63 -0.67
CA ILE A 27 -1.17 -9.24 0.36
C ILE A 27 -2.40 -10.13 0.29
N GLU A 28 -2.95 -10.36 -0.89
CA GLU A 28 -4.10 -11.25 -1.09
C GLU A 28 -3.82 -12.67 -0.57
N ARG A 29 -2.65 -13.24 -0.90
CA ARG A 29 -2.25 -14.56 -0.39
C ARG A 29 -2.05 -14.59 1.12
N PHE A 30 -1.42 -13.57 1.70
CA PHE A 30 -1.17 -13.52 3.15
C PHE A 30 -2.45 -13.33 3.96
N THR A 31 -3.46 -12.70 3.37
CA THR A 31 -4.74 -12.41 4.03
C THR A 31 -5.83 -13.43 3.68
N GLN A 32 -5.55 -14.40 2.81
CA GLN A 32 -6.52 -15.40 2.38
C GLN A 32 -6.97 -16.27 3.56
N GLY A 33 -8.26 -16.21 3.89
CA GLY A 33 -8.84 -16.98 5.00
C GLY A 33 -8.44 -16.47 6.39
N VAL A 34 -7.77 -15.32 6.46
CA VAL A 34 -7.35 -14.68 7.71
C VAL A 34 -8.39 -13.63 8.10
N ASP A 35 -9.08 -13.84 9.21
CA ASP A 35 -9.90 -12.80 9.79
C ASP A 35 -9.05 -11.76 10.55
N ARG A 36 -9.68 -10.68 10.98
CA ARG A 36 -9.00 -9.58 11.67
C ARG A 36 -8.25 -10.02 12.93
N THR A 37 -8.84 -10.91 13.72
CA THR A 37 -8.26 -11.38 14.98
C THR A 37 -7.01 -12.22 14.71
N ILE A 38 -7.09 -13.10 13.71
CA ILE A 38 -5.97 -13.93 13.28
C ILE A 38 -4.85 -13.04 12.71
N PHE A 39 -5.20 -12.04 11.90
CA PHE A 39 -4.24 -11.09 11.34
C PHE A 39 -3.51 -10.28 12.42
N GLU A 40 -4.24 -9.79 13.42
CA GLU A 40 -3.66 -9.00 14.52
C GLU A 40 -2.81 -9.87 15.47
N GLY A 41 -3.11 -11.17 15.58
CA GLY A 41 -2.33 -12.13 16.37
C GLY A 41 -1.08 -12.67 15.68
N ASP A 42 -1.00 -12.61 14.35
CA ASP A 42 0.15 -13.07 13.56
C ASP A 42 1.05 -11.89 13.15
N GLU A 43 2.05 -11.62 13.99
CA GLU A 43 3.01 -10.52 13.77
C GLU A 43 3.74 -10.65 12.43
N GLN A 44 4.04 -11.87 11.96
CA GLN A 44 4.77 -12.10 10.72
C GLN A 44 3.92 -11.72 9.52
N VAL A 45 2.66 -12.16 9.50
CA VAL A 45 1.70 -11.80 8.45
C VAL A 45 1.44 -10.30 8.45
N ALA A 46 1.21 -9.71 9.62
CA ALA A 46 1.00 -8.26 9.75
C ALA A 46 2.21 -7.45 9.25
N TYR A 47 3.43 -7.88 9.59
CA TYR A 47 4.66 -7.25 9.13
C TYR A 47 4.84 -7.40 7.60
N ALA A 48 4.58 -8.59 7.05
CA ALA A 48 4.70 -8.84 5.61
C ALA A 48 3.73 -7.97 4.80
N VAL A 49 2.48 -7.83 5.26
CA VAL A 49 1.48 -6.95 4.63
C VAL A 49 1.90 -5.48 4.73
N LYS A 50 2.35 -5.01 5.91
CA LYS A 50 2.88 -3.65 6.08
C LYS A 50 4.04 -3.37 5.11
N TYR A 51 4.95 -4.32 4.97
CA TYR A 51 6.09 -4.19 4.07
C TYR A 51 5.66 -4.13 2.59
N ALA A 52 4.70 -4.97 2.17
CA ALA A 52 4.14 -4.92 0.82
C ALA A 52 3.46 -3.57 0.53
N LEU A 53 2.68 -3.03 1.48
CA LEU A 53 2.05 -1.72 1.34
C LEU A 53 3.07 -0.58 1.21
N LEU A 54 4.16 -0.62 1.98
CA LEU A 54 5.26 0.34 1.85
C LEU A 54 5.92 0.27 0.47
N ARG A 55 6.14 -0.94 -0.06
CA ARG A 55 6.69 -1.12 -1.41
C ARG A 55 5.76 -0.58 -2.49
N ILE A 56 4.47 -0.87 -2.42
CA ILE A 56 3.45 -0.34 -3.34
C ILE A 56 3.48 1.20 -3.35
N SER A 57 3.53 1.80 -2.17
CA SER A 57 3.55 3.27 -2.02
C SER A 57 4.78 3.91 -2.67
N GLU A 58 5.95 3.30 -2.46
CA GLU A 58 7.21 3.78 -3.03
C GLU A 58 7.24 3.58 -4.56
N ALA A 59 6.79 2.43 -5.06
CA ALA A 59 6.68 2.18 -6.49
C ALA A 59 5.73 3.19 -7.17
N ALA A 60 4.58 3.47 -6.54
CA ALA A 60 3.65 4.49 -7.00
C ALA A 60 4.26 5.90 -7.00
N HIS A 61 5.12 6.21 -6.02
CA HIS A 61 5.86 7.47 -6.00
C HIS A 61 6.84 7.57 -7.18
N ARG A 62 7.56 6.48 -7.46
CA ARG A 62 8.53 6.39 -8.57
C ARG A 62 7.89 6.42 -9.95
N LEU A 63 6.67 5.90 -10.11
CA LEU A 63 5.92 5.97 -11.36
C LEU A 63 5.62 7.42 -11.79
N GLY A 64 5.60 8.39 -10.86
CA GLY A 64 5.48 9.81 -11.20
C GLY A 64 4.26 10.13 -12.08
N GLY A 65 4.51 10.74 -13.24
CA GLY A 65 3.48 11.04 -14.25
C GLY A 65 3.06 9.83 -15.07
N SER A 66 3.95 8.86 -15.26
CA SER A 66 3.68 7.62 -16.01
C SER A 66 2.61 6.75 -15.35
N ALA A 67 2.36 6.94 -14.05
CA ALA A 67 1.30 6.22 -13.33
C ALA A 67 -0.08 6.42 -13.98
N ALA A 68 -0.45 7.67 -14.27
CA ALA A 68 -1.73 8.01 -14.86
C ALA A 68 -1.81 7.62 -16.36
N GLU A 69 -0.67 7.56 -17.04
CA GLU A 69 -0.58 7.09 -18.44
C GLU A 69 -0.80 5.58 -18.52
N LEU A 70 -0.19 4.81 -17.61
CA LEU A 70 -0.28 3.36 -17.57
C LEU A 70 -1.60 2.86 -16.99
N CYS A 71 -2.15 3.54 -15.98
CA CYS A 71 -3.42 3.20 -15.35
C CYS A 71 -4.21 4.46 -14.99
N PRO A 72 -5.01 5.00 -15.93
CA PRO A 72 -5.73 6.26 -15.73
C PRO A 72 -6.90 6.17 -14.75
N SER A 73 -7.43 4.95 -14.50
CA SER A 73 -8.58 4.74 -13.61
C SER A 73 -8.22 4.71 -12.13
N VAL A 74 -6.92 4.77 -11.78
CA VAL A 74 -6.44 4.65 -10.41
C VAL A 74 -6.13 6.02 -9.82
N GLU A 75 -6.67 6.29 -8.63
CA GLU A 75 -6.37 7.50 -7.86
C GLU A 75 -4.98 7.39 -7.19
N TRP A 76 -3.93 7.57 -7.99
CA TRP A 76 -2.53 7.41 -7.56
C TRP A 76 -2.09 8.35 -6.44
N ARG A 77 -2.84 9.43 -6.17
CA ARG A 77 -2.55 10.34 -5.07
C ARG A 77 -2.69 9.64 -3.71
N ASP A 78 -3.70 8.79 -3.55
CA ASP A 78 -3.98 8.10 -2.30
C ASP A 78 -2.97 6.98 -2.04
N ILE A 79 -2.60 6.25 -3.10
CA ILE A 79 -1.60 5.18 -3.04
C ILE A 79 -0.21 5.72 -2.63
N ARG A 80 0.16 6.92 -3.13
CA ARG A 80 1.43 7.56 -2.79
C ARG A 80 1.49 8.07 -1.34
N GLY A 81 0.35 8.39 -0.74
CA GLY A 81 0.26 8.99 0.61
C GLY A 81 0.58 8.01 1.74
N TRP A 82 0.52 6.71 1.49
CA TRP A 82 0.71 5.68 2.52
C TRP A 82 2.13 5.68 3.12
N ALA A 83 3.16 6.03 2.36
CA ALA A 83 4.55 6.04 2.83
C ALA A 83 4.93 7.25 3.73
N THR A 84 4.13 8.33 3.78
CA THR A 84 4.57 9.61 4.38
C THR A 84 3.82 10.04 5.65
N GLY A 85 2.85 9.29 6.17
CA GLY A 85 2.19 9.73 7.41
C GLY A 85 1.23 8.80 8.16
N CYS A 86 0.83 7.64 7.62
CA CYS A 86 -0.17 6.79 8.30
C CYS A 86 0.25 5.32 8.53
N ALA A 87 1.40 4.88 8.03
CA ALA A 87 1.81 3.46 8.07
C ALA A 87 2.22 2.89 9.45
N ILE A 88 2.03 3.63 10.55
CA ILE A 88 2.30 3.10 11.91
C ILE A 88 1.03 2.57 12.60
N HIS A 89 -0.15 2.63 11.96
CA HIS A 89 -1.38 2.04 12.51
C HIS A 89 -2.19 1.29 11.43
N THR A 90 -1.80 0.03 11.14
CA THR A 90 -2.42 -0.87 10.13
C THR A 90 -3.89 -1.23 10.41
N THR A 91 -4.48 -0.76 11.51
CA THR A 91 -5.84 -1.11 11.95
C THR A 91 -6.97 -0.56 11.04
N VAL A 92 -6.68 0.34 10.08
CA VAL A 92 -7.74 1.03 9.30
C VAL A 92 -8.14 0.29 8.02
N LEU A 93 -7.29 -0.56 7.44
CA LEU A 93 -7.58 -1.16 6.12
C LEU A 93 -8.63 -2.29 6.16
N ILE A 94 -8.86 -2.92 7.31
CA ILE A 94 -9.84 -4.01 7.42
C ILE A 94 -11.29 -3.49 7.51
N SER A 95 -11.52 -2.19 7.71
CA SER A 95 -12.87 -1.63 7.84
C SER A 95 -13.50 -1.12 6.52
N ALA A 96 -12.77 -1.11 5.40
CA ALA A 96 -13.21 -0.44 4.18
C ALA A 96 -14.10 -1.28 3.25
N SER A 97 -14.40 -2.55 3.57
CA SER A 97 -15.32 -3.39 2.78
C SER A 97 -16.79 -3.25 3.17
N SER A 98 -17.14 -2.40 4.13
CA SER A 98 -18.52 -2.14 4.52
C SER A 98 -18.86 -0.65 4.47
N GLY A 99 -19.36 -0.21 3.31
CA GLY A 99 -20.27 0.93 3.20
C GLY A 99 -19.63 2.30 2.96
N LEU A 100 -19.98 2.91 1.82
CA LEU A 100 -19.84 4.34 1.58
C LEU A 100 -20.44 5.19 2.71
N SER A 101 -19.87 6.38 2.87
CA SER A 101 -20.44 7.57 3.52
C SER A 101 -20.31 7.63 5.04
N SER A 102 -19.35 8.42 5.52
CA SER A 102 -19.67 9.72 6.12
C SER A 102 -18.38 10.41 6.57
N LYS A 103 -18.48 11.71 6.71
CA LYS A 103 -17.41 12.68 6.92
C LYS A 103 -16.81 12.53 8.33
N ARG A 104 -15.51 12.86 8.41
CA ARG A 104 -14.77 13.43 9.55
C ARG A 104 -15.57 13.61 10.85
N THR A 105 -15.06 13.05 11.95
CA THR A 105 -14.71 13.77 13.19
C THR A 105 -14.25 12.78 14.24
N TRP A 106 -12.99 12.83 14.66
CA TRP A 106 -12.57 12.52 16.04
C TRP A 106 -11.35 13.40 16.37
N LEU A 107 -11.63 14.59 16.88
CA LEU A 107 -10.76 15.37 17.74
C LEU A 107 -11.31 15.22 19.16
N ARG A 108 -10.55 14.60 20.05
CA ARG A 108 -10.45 14.95 21.48
C ARG A 108 -9.09 14.53 21.99
#